data_AF-A0A512ABY7-F1
#
_entry.id   AF-A0A512ABY7-F1
#
_cell.length_a   1.000
_cell.length_b   1.000
_cell.length_c   1.000
_cell.angle_alpha   90.00
_cell.angle_beta   90.00
_cell.angle_gamma   90.00
#
_symmetry.space_group_name_H-M   'P 1'
#
loop_
_entity.id
_entity.type
_entity.pdbx_description
1 polymer ?
#
loop_
_entity_poly.entity_id
_entity_poly.type
_entity_poly.pdbx_seq_one_letter_code
_entity_poly.pdbx_strand_id
1 'polypeptide(L)'
;MSTSVTNPSKKRFKKTAISYILLTIFFFAFSRIYESFSFGETSVHMHYLFALPLAGGILLLLFMKMIPNLSRLSLNLWNSAVAIITAGMLFRGIVNLSGRSTTLDIPYWYIGAAFAALALFSMVFTRSVWGNKETSSMS
;
A
#
# COMPACT_ATOMS: atom_id res chain seq x y z
N MET A 1 -0.35 -37.34 9.62
CA MET A 1 -0.82 -36.11 8.94
C MET A 1 0.20 -35.02 9.22
N SER A 2 1.05 -34.65 8.25
CA SER A 2 2.20 -33.76 8.48
C SER A 2 1.74 -32.30 8.49
N THR A 3 1.61 -31.69 9.66
CA THR A 3 1.38 -30.25 9.78
C THR A 3 2.70 -29.54 9.46
N SER A 4 2.86 -29.08 8.22
CA SER A 4 3.94 -28.18 7.87
C SER A 4 3.85 -26.95 8.78
N VAL A 5 4.78 -26.85 9.73
CA VAL A 5 4.96 -25.70 10.62
C VAL A 5 5.45 -24.50 9.80
N THR A 6 4.55 -23.91 9.02
CA THR A 6 4.84 -22.69 8.29
C THR A 6 4.81 -21.52 9.28
N ASN A 7 5.93 -20.81 9.42
CA ASN A 7 6.00 -19.61 10.25
C ASN A 7 4.94 -18.58 9.78
N PRO A 8 4.00 -18.17 10.65
CA PRO A 8 2.89 -17.28 10.29
C PRO A 8 3.36 -15.93 9.73
N SER A 9 4.53 -15.44 10.17
CA SER A 9 5.15 -14.22 9.65
C SER A 9 5.58 -14.38 8.18
N LYS A 10 6.21 -15.51 7.85
CA LYS A 10 6.65 -15.83 6.47
C LYS A 10 5.46 -16.00 5.52
N LYS A 11 4.37 -16.64 5.99
CA LYS A 11 3.11 -16.76 5.25
C LYS A 11 2.50 -15.38 4.96
N ARG A 12 2.46 -14.50 5.96
CA ARG A 12 1.95 -13.13 5.81
C ARG A 12 2.79 -12.31 4.84
N PHE A 13 4.11 -12.36 4.95
CA PHE A 13 5.03 -11.70 4.02
C PHE A 13 4.78 -12.11 2.57
N LYS A 14 4.71 -13.43 2.31
CA LYS A 14 4.43 -13.96 0.96
C LYS A 14 3.07 -13.50 0.43
N LYS A 15 2.02 -13.51 1.27
CA LYS A 15 0.68 -13.03 0.88
C LYS A 15 0.71 -11.54 0.51
N THR A 16 1.37 -10.71 1.33
CA THR A 16 1.53 -9.27 1.05
C THR A 16 2.26 -9.05 -0.27
N ALA A 17 3.41 -9.71 -0.48
CA ALA A 17 4.19 -9.58 -1.71
C ALA A 17 3.37 -9.95 -2.96
N ILE A 18 2.69 -11.10 -2.94
CA ILE A 18 1.83 -11.54 -4.05
C ILE A 18 0.71 -10.53 -4.30
N SER A 19 0.05 -10.04 -3.26
CA SER A 19 -1.05 -9.08 -3.38
C SER A 19 -0.60 -7.78 -4.05
N TYR A 20 0.54 -7.23 -3.65
CA TYR A 20 1.06 -5.98 -4.22
C TYR A 20 1.56 -6.19 -5.66
N ILE A 21 2.21 -7.32 -5.96
CA ILE A 21 2.63 -7.65 -7.34
C ILE A 21 1.41 -7.75 -8.26
N LEU A 22 0.37 -8.47 -7.86
CA LEU A 22 -0.86 -8.59 -8.64
C LEU A 22 -1.52 -7.23 -8.85
N LEU A 23 -1.57 -6.39 -7.81
CA LEU A 23 -2.14 -5.05 -7.88
C LEU A 23 -1.34 -4.15 -8.82
N THR A 24 -0.01 -4.20 -8.77
CA THR A 24 0.88 -3.46 -9.69
C THR A 24 0.68 -3.92 -11.13
N ILE A 25 0.65 -5.23 -11.40
CA ILE A 25 0.42 -5.75 -12.76
C ILE A 25 -0.96 -5.33 -13.28
N PHE A 26 -1.99 -5.42 -12.42
CA PHE A 26 -3.34 -4.97 -12.75
C PHE A 26 -3.35 -3.50 -13.15
N PHE A 27 -2.80 -2.61 -12.32
CA PHE A 27 -2.78 -1.18 -12.62
C PHE A 27 -1.91 -0.86 -13.83
N PHE A 28 -0.80 -1.57 -14.04
CA PHE A 28 0.02 -1.40 -15.23
C PHE A 28 -0.77 -1.72 -16.50
N ALA A 29 -1.42 -2.89 -16.55
CA ALA A 29 -2.24 -3.29 -17.68
C ALA A 29 -3.42 -2.33 -17.88
N PHE A 30 -4.12 -1.99 -16.79
CA PHE A 30 -5.23 -1.04 -16.79
C PHE A 30 -4.82 0.32 -17.37
N SER A 31 -3.69 0.89 -16.92
CA SER A 31 -3.18 2.15 -17.45
C SER A 31 -2.94 2.10 -18.95
N ARG A 32 -2.31 1.03 -19.46
CA ARG A 32 -2.02 0.89 -20.89
C ARG A 32 -3.29 0.76 -21.74
N ILE A 33 -4.23 -0.04 -21.27
CA ILE A 33 -5.52 -0.23 -21.95
C ILE A 33 -6.29 1.10 -21.95
N TYR A 34 -6.41 1.75 -20.80
CA TYR A 34 -7.22 2.95 -20.65
C TYR A 34 -6.65 4.13 -21.46
N GLU A 35 -5.33 4.32 -21.46
CA GLU A 35 -4.64 5.32 -22.31
C GLU A 35 -4.89 5.06 -23.80
N SER A 36 -4.87 3.81 -24.25
CA SER A 36 -5.15 3.47 -25.66
C SER A 36 -6.56 3.87 -26.11
N PHE A 37 -7.51 4.00 -25.19
CA PHE A 37 -8.89 4.43 -25.46
C PHE A 37 -9.13 5.93 -25.20
N SER A 38 -8.09 6.71 -24.94
CA SER A 38 -8.20 8.11 -24.50
C SER A 38 -8.27 9.12 -25.65
N PHE A 39 -8.52 8.69 -26.88
CA PHE A 39 -8.69 9.56 -28.07
C PHE A 39 -7.57 10.60 -28.27
N GLY A 40 -6.34 10.28 -27.88
CA GLY A 40 -5.18 11.17 -28.00
C GLY A 40 -4.84 11.98 -26.73
N GLU A 41 -5.72 11.98 -25.73
CA GLU A 41 -5.42 12.55 -24.42
C GLU A 41 -4.42 11.69 -23.66
N THR A 42 -3.54 12.33 -22.89
CA THR A 42 -2.52 11.65 -22.08
C THR A 42 -2.56 12.11 -20.64
N SER A 43 -2.16 11.23 -19.72
CA SER A 43 -2.14 11.56 -18.30
C SER A 43 -0.97 10.89 -17.61
N VAL A 44 -0.05 11.71 -17.10
CA VAL A 44 1.08 11.24 -16.28
C VAL A 44 0.59 10.42 -15.07
N HIS A 45 -0.55 10.80 -14.49
CA HIS A 45 -1.14 10.08 -13.36
C HIS A 45 -1.67 8.71 -13.75
N MET A 46 -2.26 8.57 -14.94
CA MET A 46 -2.67 7.24 -15.41
C MET A 46 -1.45 6.41 -15.78
N HIS A 47 -0.48 7.00 -16.50
CA HIS A 47 0.70 6.31 -16.98
C HIS A 47 1.51 5.65 -15.86
N TYR A 48 1.69 6.36 -14.76
CA TYR A 48 2.47 5.91 -13.60
C TYR A 48 1.61 5.36 -12.46
N LEU A 49 0.32 5.07 -12.68
CA LEU A 49 -0.58 4.60 -11.63
C LEU A 49 -0.06 3.34 -10.92
N PHE A 50 0.56 2.42 -11.67
CA PHE A 50 1.15 1.19 -11.14
C PHE A 50 2.32 1.42 -10.19
N ALA A 51 2.96 2.60 -10.24
CA ALA A 51 4.13 2.91 -9.43
C ALA A 51 3.77 3.08 -7.94
N LEU A 52 2.56 3.52 -7.63
CA LEU A 52 2.08 3.68 -6.24
C LEU A 52 1.97 2.35 -5.48
N PRO A 53 1.23 1.32 -5.96
CA PRO A 53 1.23 0.02 -5.31
C PRO A 53 2.60 -0.64 -5.36
N LEU A 54 3.41 -0.42 -6.40
CA LEU A 54 4.76 -0.96 -6.46
C LEU A 54 5.65 -0.40 -5.34
N ALA A 55 5.75 0.92 -5.23
CA ALA A 55 6.53 1.61 -4.20
C ALA A 55 5.98 1.32 -2.80
N GLY A 56 4.66 1.40 -2.62
CA GLY A 56 3.99 1.08 -1.36
C GLY A 56 4.22 -0.37 -0.91
N GLY A 57 4.22 -1.31 -1.85
CA GLY A 57 4.51 -2.72 -1.60
C GLY A 57 5.98 -2.96 -1.23
N ILE A 58 6.92 -2.41 -2.00
CA ILE A 58 8.36 -2.53 -1.71
C ILE A 58 8.66 -1.98 -0.31
N LEU A 59 8.16 -0.79 0.00
CA LEU A 59 8.41 -0.13 1.27
C LEU A 59 7.80 -0.90 2.44
N LEU A 60 6.59 -1.46 2.28
CA LEU A 60 6.00 -2.34 3.30
C LEU A 60 6.82 -3.60 3.55
N LEU A 61 7.32 -4.24 2.49
CA LEU A 61 8.14 -5.45 2.62
C LEU A 61 9.47 -5.14 3.31
N LEU A 62 10.04 -3.95 3.07
CA LEU A 62 11.21 -3.46 3.81
C LEU A 62 10.88 -3.27 5.29
N PHE A 63 9.76 -2.64 5.63
CA PHE A 63 9.33 -2.50 7.03
C PHE A 63 9.09 -3.85 7.70
N MET A 64 8.48 -4.82 7.01
CA MET A 64 8.29 -6.17 7.54
C MET A 64 9.62 -6.92 7.76
N LYS A 65 10.67 -6.57 7.02
CA LYS A 65 12.03 -7.14 7.18
C LYS A 65 12.81 -6.47 8.32
N MET A 66 12.71 -5.14 8.45
CA MET A 66 13.39 -4.37 9.50
C MET A 66 12.70 -4.50 10.86
N ILE A 67 11.37 -4.54 10.87
CA ILE A 67 10.53 -4.60 12.08
C ILE A 67 9.77 -5.93 12.04
N PRO A 68 10.31 -7.00 12.65
CA PRO A 68 9.62 -8.28 12.69
C PRO A 68 8.29 -8.12 13.45
N ASN A 69 7.26 -8.82 12.98
CA ASN A 69 5.94 -8.88 13.61
C ASN A 69 5.17 -7.54 13.69
N LEU A 70 5.16 -6.77 12.59
CA LEU A 70 4.24 -5.62 12.45
C LEU A 70 2.80 -5.96 12.86
N SER A 71 2.18 -5.03 13.59
CA SER A 71 0.81 -5.18 14.09
C SER A 71 -0.21 -5.19 12.94
N ARG A 72 -1.39 -5.77 13.18
CA ARG A 72 -2.48 -5.74 12.19
C ARG A 72 -2.93 -4.30 11.88
N LEU A 73 -2.92 -3.43 12.90
CA LEU A 73 -3.25 -2.02 12.75
C LEU A 73 -2.28 -1.32 11.80
N SER A 74 -0.97 -1.47 12.01
CA SER A 74 0.05 -0.83 11.18
C SER A 74 -0.03 -1.27 9.72
N LEU A 75 -0.26 -2.57 9.48
CA LEU A 75 -0.44 -3.12 8.13
C LEU A 75 -1.71 -2.58 7.46
N ASN A 76 -2.82 -2.50 8.19
CA ASN A 76 -4.08 -1.98 7.66
C ASN A 76 -3.98 -0.49 7.35
N LEU A 77 -3.41 0.32 8.26
CA LEU A 77 -3.18 1.75 8.02
C LEU A 77 -2.29 1.98 6.79
N TRP A 78 -1.23 1.19 6.64
CA TRP A 78 -0.36 1.27 5.46
C TRP A 78 -1.11 0.93 4.17
N ASN A 79 -1.83 -0.20 4.15
CA ASN A 79 -2.59 -0.62 2.99
C ASN A 79 -3.68 0.40 2.62
N SER A 80 -4.36 0.98 3.62
CA SER A 80 -5.31 2.06 3.42
C SER A 80 -4.65 3.32 2.86
N ALA A 81 -3.48 3.72 3.35
CA ALA A 81 -2.73 4.84 2.82
C ALA A 81 -2.43 4.65 1.32
N VAL A 82 -1.87 3.51 0.96
CA VAL A 82 -1.56 3.18 -0.45
C VAL A 82 -2.83 3.16 -1.30
N ALA A 83 -3.91 2.55 -0.80
CA ALA A 83 -5.18 2.51 -1.50
C ALA A 83 -5.77 3.90 -1.76
N ILE A 84 -5.74 4.80 -0.76
CA ILE A 84 -6.27 6.17 -0.88
C ILE A 84 -5.44 6.98 -1.89
N ILE A 85 -4.11 6.94 -1.79
CA ILE A 85 -3.24 7.68 -2.74
C ILE A 85 -3.41 7.12 -4.16
N THR A 86 -3.50 5.79 -4.31
CA THR A 86 -3.74 5.14 -5.60
C THR A 86 -5.09 5.53 -6.17
N ALA A 87 -6.14 5.59 -5.36
CA ALA A 87 -7.47 6.05 -5.78
C ALA A 87 -7.46 7.52 -6.22
N GLY A 88 -6.74 8.40 -5.51
CA GLY A 88 -6.57 9.80 -5.90
C GLY A 88 -5.87 9.96 -7.24
N MET A 89 -4.76 9.23 -7.43
CA MET A 89 -4.01 9.23 -8.69
C MET A 89 -4.84 8.65 -9.84
N LEU A 90 -5.60 7.58 -9.59
CA LEU A 90 -6.52 6.99 -10.56
C LEU A 90 -7.61 8.00 -10.96
N PHE A 91 -8.25 8.65 -9.99
CA PHE A 91 -9.28 9.65 -10.24
C PHE A 91 -8.74 10.80 -11.09
N ARG A 92 -7.58 11.36 -10.72
CA ARG A 92 -6.89 12.39 -11.50
C ARG A 92 -6.55 11.90 -12.90
N GLY A 93 -6.09 10.65 -13.01
CA GLY A 93 -5.82 9.95 -14.26
C GLY A 93 -7.01 9.97 -15.21
N ILE A 94 -8.15 9.48 -14.73
CA ILE A 94 -9.41 9.41 -15.49
C ILE A 94 -9.86 10.80 -15.95
N VAL A 95 -9.84 11.80 -15.06
CA VAL A 95 -10.29 13.15 -15.42
C VAL A 95 -9.40 13.78 -16.50
N ASN A 96 -8.08 13.63 -16.37
CA ASN A 96 -7.14 14.14 -17.38
C ASN A 96 -7.36 13.47 -18.75
N LEU A 97 -7.58 12.15 -18.78
CA LEU A 97 -7.86 11.43 -20.02
C LEU A 97 -9.23 11.76 -20.63
N SER A 98 -10.11 12.44 -19.88
CA SER A 98 -11.35 13.02 -20.41
C SER A 98 -11.16 14.42 -21.02
N GLY A 99 -9.91 14.91 -21.15
CA GLY A 99 -9.59 16.24 -21.66
C GLY A 99 -9.82 17.37 -20.65
N ARG A 100 -9.87 17.07 -19.35
CA ARG A 100 -10.19 18.04 -18.28
C ARG A 100 -9.09 18.09 -17.22
N SER A 101 -8.97 19.22 -16.53
CA SER A 101 -8.18 19.35 -15.31
C SER A 101 -9.05 19.32 -14.07
N THR A 102 -8.54 18.80 -12.95
CA THR A 102 -9.21 18.82 -11.65
C THR A 102 -8.22 19.05 -10.52
N THR A 103 -8.68 19.56 -9.40
CA THR A 103 -7.90 19.60 -8.14
C THR A 103 -8.59 18.79 -7.04
N LEU A 104 -9.63 18.03 -7.40
CA LEU A 104 -10.40 17.22 -6.45
C LEU A 104 -9.66 15.94 -6.02
N ASP A 105 -8.45 15.71 -6.53
CA ASP A 105 -7.53 14.68 -6.03
C ASP A 105 -6.78 15.12 -4.75
N ILE A 106 -6.73 16.43 -4.45
CA ILE A 106 -6.05 16.99 -3.27
C ILE A 106 -6.46 16.32 -1.94
N PRO A 107 -7.76 16.06 -1.65
CA PRO A 107 -8.16 15.39 -0.41
C PRO A 107 -7.55 13.98 -0.26
N TYR A 108 -7.38 13.25 -1.37
CA TYR A 108 -6.76 11.92 -1.34
C TYR A 108 -5.30 11.99 -0.92
N TRP A 109 -4.57 13.02 -1.36
CA TRP A 109 -3.19 13.23 -0.94
C TRP A 109 -3.09 13.51 0.56
N TYR A 110 -3.93 14.40 1.09
CA TYR A 110 -3.92 14.72 2.53
C TYR A 110 -4.33 13.53 3.40
N ILE A 111 -5.42 12.84 3.05
CA ILE A 111 -5.89 11.70 3.84
C ILE A 111 -4.93 10.52 3.70
N GLY A 112 -4.42 10.27 2.49
CA GLY A 112 -3.41 9.24 2.25
C GLY A 112 -2.13 9.48 3.04
N ALA A 113 -1.63 10.72 3.06
CA ALA A 113 -0.48 11.11 3.87
C ALA A 113 -0.75 10.97 5.38
N ALA A 114 -1.95 11.34 5.84
CA ALA A 114 -2.35 11.15 7.24
C ALA A 114 -2.36 9.67 7.63
N PHE A 115 -2.89 8.79 6.79
CA PHE A 115 -2.87 7.34 7.03
C PHE A 115 -1.46 6.78 6.99
N ALA A 116 -0.60 7.25 6.09
CA ALA A 116 0.81 6.85 6.04
C ALA A 116 1.54 7.27 7.33
N ALA A 117 1.32 8.51 7.80
CA ALA A 117 1.88 9.01 9.05
C ALA A 117 1.39 8.19 10.26
N LEU A 118 0.09 7.89 10.33
CA LEU A 118 -0.48 7.03 11.37
C LEU A 118 0.07 5.60 11.29
N ALA A 119 0.31 5.07 10.09
CA ALA A 119 0.92 3.76 9.91
C ALA A 119 2.34 3.76 10.48
N LEU A 120 3.17 4.74 10.12
CA LEU A 120 4.54 4.88 10.62
C LEU A 120 4.56 5.07 12.14
N PHE A 121 3.70 5.94 12.67
CA PHE A 121 3.52 6.13 14.10
C PHE A 121 3.16 4.80 14.78
N SER A 122 2.15 4.09 14.26
CA SER A 122 1.76 2.78 14.78
C SER A 122 2.91 1.77 14.75
N MET A 123 3.76 1.75 13.72
CA MET A 123 4.92 0.84 13.64
C MET A 123 5.92 1.06 14.77
N VAL A 124 6.13 2.32 15.19
CA VAL A 124 7.04 2.68 16.28
C VAL A 124 6.46 2.30 17.64
N PHE A 125 5.20 2.66 17.91
CA PHE A 125 4.60 2.49 19.23
C PHE A 125 4.11 1.08 19.53
N THR A 126 3.62 0.35 18.51
CA THR A 126 3.09 -1.02 18.75
C THR A 126 4.22 -2.02 19.06
N ARG A 127 5.49 -1.64 18.92
CA ARG A 127 6.65 -2.42 19.40
C ARG A 127 6.68 -2.55 20.93
N SER A 128 6.22 -1.53 21.67
CA SER A 128 6.42 -1.45 23.13
C SER A 128 5.52 -2.43 23.92
N VAL A 129 4.32 -2.72 23.42
CA VAL A 129 3.33 -3.49 24.18
C VAL A 129 3.67 -4.98 24.29
N TRP A 130 4.51 -5.52 23.41
CA TRP A 130 4.87 -6.95 23.44
C TRP A 130 6.18 -7.24 24.19
N GLY A 131 7.12 -6.29 24.27
CA GLY A 131 8.34 -6.46 25.09
C GLY A 131 8.05 -6.54 26.59
N ASN A 132 6.99 -5.87 27.06
CA ASN A 132 6.61 -5.90 28.48
C ASN A 132 5.87 -7.16 28.92
N LYS A 133 5.33 -7.96 27.99
CA LYS A 133 4.64 -9.22 28.34
C LYS A 133 5.61 -10.39 28.55
N GLU A 134 6.76 -10.37 27.88
CA GLU A 134 7.80 -11.39 28.08
C GLU A 134 8.50 -11.19 29.44
N THR A 135 8.69 -9.95 29.88
CA THR A 135 9.29 -9.66 31.20
C THR A 135 8.32 -9.84 32.37
N SER A 136 7.01 -9.59 32.20
CA SER A 136 6.02 -9.77 33.27
C SER A 136 5.54 -11.21 33.46
N SER A 137 5.87 -12.13 32.55
CA SER A 137 5.57 -13.56 32.68
C SER A 137 6.76 -14.37 33.22
N MET A 138 7.90 -13.71 33.40
CA MET A 138 9.12 -14.28 33.98
C MET A 138 9.45 -13.69 35.38
N SER A 139 8.60 -12.81 35.92
CA SER A 139 8.70 -12.24 37.27
C SER A 139 7.62 -12.79 38.20
#